data_AF-A0A353YDC4-F1
#
_entry.id   AF-A0A353YDC4-F1
#
_cell.length_a   1.000
_cell.length_b   1.000
_cell.length_c   1.000
_cell.angle_alpha   90.00
_cell.angle_beta   90.00
_cell.angle_gamma   90.00
#
_symmetry.space_group_name_H-M   'P 1'
#
loop_
_entity.id
_entity.type
_entity.pdbx_description
1 polymer ?
#
loop_
_entity_poly.entity_id
_entity_poly.type
_entity_poly.pdbx_seq_one_letter_code
_entity_poly.pdbx_strand_id
1 'polypeptide(L)'
;MGASSNFTRIVSILTFALSSSPRRRSASSAVIPTTSTSLATSWMSRLCVFMKTASPPQHLLILLGAKDVPKADELLLVPGNPASGSRLSTIAELEFYRDWQHPTRQLIRSELRGRLYAYSALSEENHRQAAETLYGVENNYKSTQGQWLALLDPIFMAEKRKEESELRAAIANNAALAKEIGDPWADAMKAVLAYEGIYYRYDMLESRAGSISELFAYARTIVRGAEESTKPNGDRLPEFTESALPLTEKALLEPKPIYPGLERIGLELWLSKTRELLAVDHPSVKTLLGKNSPEELAESLVAGTKLADPELGRLLGRAASRPLTHSRIRSSAS
;
A
#
# COMPACT_ATOMS: atom_id res chain seq x y z
N MET A 1 -0.78 12.74 33.88
CA MET A 1 0.50 12.02 33.65
C MET A 1 0.38 10.78 32.72
N GLY A 2 -0.71 10.59 31.96
CA GLY A 2 -0.92 9.39 31.13
C GLY A 2 -0.68 9.53 29.61
N ALA A 3 -0.47 10.74 29.08
CA ALA A 3 -0.33 10.95 27.63
C ALA A 3 1.10 10.74 27.10
N SER A 4 2.11 10.89 27.97
CA SER A 4 3.53 10.75 27.60
C SER A 4 3.95 9.29 27.40
N SER A 5 3.33 8.32 28.10
CA SER A 5 3.77 6.92 28.00
C SER A 5 3.29 6.21 26.73
N ASN A 6 2.15 6.63 26.15
CA ASN A 6 1.63 6.06 24.91
C ASN A 6 2.44 6.51 23.68
N PHE A 7 2.93 7.75 23.67
CA PHE A 7 3.80 8.25 22.60
C PHE A 7 5.15 7.53 22.59
N THR A 8 5.76 7.31 23.76
CA THR A 8 7.03 6.56 23.88
C THR A 8 6.88 5.09 23.49
N ARG A 9 5.70 4.48 23.72
CA ARG A 9 5.40 3.09 23.30
C ARG A 9 5.26 2.96 21.78
N ILE A 10 4.57 3.90 21.13
CA ILE A 10 4.40 3.93 19.67
C ILE A 10 5.75 4.13 18.98
N VAL A 11 6.59 5.02 19.51
CA VAL A 11 7.96 5.25 19.00
C VAL A 11 8.82 3.98 19.16
N SER A 12 8.73 3.28 20.30
CA SER A 12 9.52 2.06 20.55
C SER A 12 9.12 0.86 19.66
N ILE A 13 7.85 0.77 19.25
CA ILE A 13 7.36 -0.27 18.33
C ILE A 13 7.88 -0.04 16.90
N LEU A 14 8.09 1.22 16.51
CA LEU A 14 8.48 1.59 15.14
C LEU A 14 10.00 1.53 14.91
N THR A 15 10.83 1.69 15.94
CA THR A 15 12.31 1.69 15.82
C THR A 15 12.91 0.30 15.50
N PHE A 16 12.20 -0.81 15.75
CA PHE A 16 12.74 -2.17 15.55
C PHE A 16 12.56 -2.73 14.12
N ALA A 17 11.77 -2.08 13.25
CA ALA A 17 11.44 -2.59 11.92
C ALA A 17 12.40 -2.15 10.79
N LEU A 18 13.44 -1.37 11.10
CA LEU A 18 14.34 -0.75 10.13
C LEU A 18 15.60 -1.59 9.88
N SER A 19 15.46 -2.68 9.13
CA SER A 19 16.51 -3.08 8.19
C SER A 19 15.91 -3.90 7.05
N SER A 20 16.30 -3.54 5.82
CA SER A 20 15.94 -4.11 4.51
C SER A 20 14.60 -3.70 3.87
N SER A 21 14.68 -2.83 2.85
CA SER A 21 13.61 -2.59 1.87
C SER A 21 14.19 -2.14 0.53
N PRO A 22 13.70 -2.69 -0.60
CA PRO A 22 13.69 -2.01 -1.89
C PRO A 22 12.28 -1.67 -2.38
N ARG A 23 12.15 -0.41 -2.79
CA ARG A 23 11.24 0.24 -3.78
C ARG A 23 9.96 -0.47 -4.22
N ARG A 24 8.80 0.19 -4.02
CA ARG A 24 7.66 0.20 -4.96
C ARG A 24 6.92 1.54 -4.94
N ARG A 25 6.54 2.03 -6.12
CA ARG A 25 5.56 3.12 -6.33
C ARG A 25 4.23 2.50 -6.80
N SER A 26 3.12 2.98 -6.28
CA SER A 26 1.76 2.56 -6.67
C SER A 26 0.98 3.77 -7.19
N ALA A 27 0.31 3.62 -8.33
CA ALA A 27 -0.73 4.53 -8.80
C ALA A 27 -1.95 3.67 -9.17
N SER A 28 -3.10 4.00 -8.59
CA SER A 28 -4.36 3.25 -8.76
C SER A 28 -5.16 3.81 -9.93
N SER A 29 -5.77 2.94 -10.73
CA SER A 29 -6.69 3.29 -11.83
C SER A 29 -8.12 2.96 -11.39
N ALA A 30 -8.99 3.97 -11.40
CA ALA A 30 -10.41 3.83 -11.07
C ALA A 30 -11.21 3.25 -12.25
N VAL A 31 -12.18 2.38 -11.97
CA VAL A 31 -13.22 1.94 -12.90
C VAL A 31 -14.52 2.68 -12.54
N ILE A 32 -15.18 3.25 -13.54
CA ILE A 32 -16.29 4.20 -13.43
C ILE A 32 -17.63 3.44 -13.44
N PRO A 33 -18.58 3.72 -12.52
CA PRO A 33 -19.93 3.17 -12.61
C PRO A 33 -20.80 3.96 -13.60
N THR A 34 -21.58 3.23 -14.38
CA THR A 34 -22.48 3.72 -15.43
C THR A 34 -23.71 4.45 -14.88
N THR A 35 -23.63 5.77 -14.76
CA THR A 35 -24.78 6.68 -14.88
C THR A 35 -24.38 7.85 -15.79
N SER A 36 -24.76 7.73 -17.07
CA SER A 36 -24.17 8.43 -18.23
C SER A 36 -24.31 9.95 -18.25
N THR A 37 -25.18 10.58 -17.45
CA THR A 37 -25.51 12.01 -17.62
C THR A 37 -24.80 12.93 -16.63
N SER A 38 -24.44 12.44 -15.43
CA SER A 38 -23.77 13.24 -14.38
C SER A 38 -22.24 13.25 -14.52
N LEU A 39 -21.66 12.15 -15.00
CA LEU A 39 -20.21 12.00 -15.17
C LEU A 39 -19.65 12.91 -16.27
N ALA A 40 -20.37 13.09 -17.38
CA ALA A 40 -19.94 13.96 -18.47
C ALA A 40 -19.75 15.41 -18.00
N THR A 41 -20.67 15.92 -17.16
CA THR A 41 -20.61 17.28 -16.62
C THR A 41 -19.45 17.47 -15.64
N SER A 42 -19.15 16.46 -14.81
CA SER A 42 -18.04 16.49 -13.86
C SER A 42 -16.66 16.40 -14.54
N TRP A 43 -16.52 15.53 -15.55
CA TRP A 43 -15.29 15.41 -16.34
C TRP A 43 -15.00 16.65 -17.18
N MET A 44 -16.03 17.24 -17.82
CA MET A 44 -15.89 18.50 -18.57
C MET A 44 -15.48 19.66 -17.64
N SER A 45 -16.03 19.70 -16.42
CA SER A 45 -15.69 20.73 -15.43
C SER A 45 -14.24 20.63 -14.92
N ARG A 46 -13.68 19.43 -14.79
CA ARG A 46 -12.26 19.21 -14.43
C ARG A 46 -11.28 19.60 -15.54
N LEU A 47 -11.66 19.44 -16.82
CA LEU A 47 -10.85 19.89 -17.95
C LEU A 47 -10.71 21.43 -17.99
N CYS A 48 -11.76 22.17 -17.63
CA CYS A 48 -11.72 23.63 -17.58
C CYS A 48 -10.76 24.19 -16.53
N VAL A 49 -10.58 23.52 -15.38
CA VAL A 49 -9.64 23.98 -14.33
C VAL A 49 -8.19 23.73 -14.73
N PHE A 50 -7.90 22.62 -15.41
CA PHE A 50 -6.54 22.26 -15.85
C PHE A 50 -5.97 23.24 -16.90
N MET A 51 -6.83 23.76 -17.78
CA MET A 51 -6.44 24.73 -18.81
C MET A 51 -6.11 26.14 -18.29
N LYS A 52 -6.35 26.43 -17.00
CA LYS A 52 -6.06 27.75 -16.41
C LYS A 52 -4.63 27.87 -15.87
N THR A 53 -3.92 26.75 -15.67
CA THR A 53 -2.59 26.70 -15.06
C THR A 53 -1.55 25.92 -15.87
N ALA A 54 -1.93 25.31 -16.99
CA ALA A 54 -1.04 24.57 -17.87
C ALA A 54 -1.19 25.08 -19.32
N SER A 55 -0.11 25.02 -20.10
CA SER A 55 -0.18 25.25 -21.55
C SER A 55 -1.27 24.35 -22.16
N PRO A 56 -2.10 24.86 -23.09
CA PRO A 56 -3.16 24.06 -23.70
C PRO A 56 -2.56 22.81 -24.35
N PRO A 57 -3.25 21.65 -24.24
CA PRO A 57 -2.76 20.42 -24.83
C PRO A 57 -2.60 20.63 -26.35
N GLN A 58 -1.42 20.27 -26.89
CA GLN A 58 -1.15 20.38 -28.34
C GLN A 58 -2.11 19.52 -29.17
N HIS A 59 -2.60 18.43 -28.59
CA HIS A 59 -3.60 17.56 -29.18
C HIS A 59 -4.65 17.19 -28.12
N LEU A 60 -5.90 17.54 -28.39
CA LEU A 60 -7.04 17.06 -27.62
C LEU A 60 -7.81 16.09 -28.51
N LEU A 61 -7.68 14.80 -28.24
CA LEU A 61 -8.58 13.80 -28.84
C LEU A 61 -9.88 13.86 -28.06
N ILE A 62 -10.81 14.71 -28.49
CA ILE A 62 -12.19 14.64 -28.01
C ILE A 62 -12.74 13.33 -28.56
N LEU A 63 -13.16 12.43 -27.67
CA LEU A 63 -13.93 11.23 -28.03
C LEU A 63 -15.25 11.70 -28.66
N LEU A 64 -15.21 12.07 -29.93
CA LEU A 64 -16.37 12.08 -30.81
C LEU A 64 -16.75 10.60 -30.91
N GLY A 65 -17.74 10.17 -30.11
CA GLY A 65 -18.16 8.78 -30.07
C GLY A 65 -18.28 8.23 -31.48
N ALA A 66 -17.69 7.05 -31.72
CA ALA A 66 -17.83 6.36 -32.99
C ALA A 66 -19.33 6.25 -33.31
N LYS A 67 -19.73 6.73 -34.50
CA LYS A 67 -21.15 6.72 -34.91
C LYS A 67 -21.65 5.30 -35.13
N ASP A 68 -20.74 4.39 -35.45
CA ASP A 68 -21.02 3.00 -35.75
C ASP A 68 -20.55 2.10 -34.60
N VAL A 69 -21.33 1.04 -34.34
CA VAL A 69 -20.94 -0.01 -33.39
C VAL A 69 -19.76 -0.78 -34.02
N PRO A 70 -18.64 -0.99 -33.28
CA PRO A 70 -17.52 -1.77 -33.78
C PRO A 70 -17.98 -3.17 -34.22
N LYS A 71 -17.54 -3.62 -35.39
CA LYS A 71 -17.85 -4.96 -35.89
C LYS A 71 -16.81 -5.97 -35.42
N ALA A 72 -17.18 -7.26 -35.47
CA ALA A 72 -16.20 -8.32 -35.30
C ALA A 72 -15.04 -8.13 -36.30
N ASP A 73 -13.83 -8.47 -35.86
CA ASP A 73 -12.58 -8.41 -36.64
C ASP A 73 -12.10 -6.99 -37.05
N GLU A 74 -12.72 -5.93 -36.52
CA GLU A 74 -12.19 -4.57 -36.68
C GLU A 74 -11.02 -4.30 -35.73
N LEU A 75 -10.02 -3.56 -36.22
CA LEU A 75 -8.85 -3.17 -35.44
C LEU A 75 -9.25 -2.21 -34.31
N LEU A 76 -9.01 -2.63 -33.07
CA LEU A 76 -9.17 -1.80 -31.88
C LEU A 76 -7.81 -1.51 -31.25
N LEU A 77 -7.49 -0.22 -31.10
CA LEU A 77 -6.30 0.24 -30.39
C LEU A 77 -6.73 0.97 -29.12
N VAL A 78 -6.20 0.56 -27.97
CA VAL A 78 -6.51 1.16 -26.67
C VAL A 78 -5.25 1.80 -26.10
N PRO A 79 -5.07 3.14 -26.24
CA PRO A 79 -4.01 3.83 -25.54
C PRO A 79 -4.30 3.85 -24.04
N GLY A 80 -3.29 3.60 -23.22
CA GLY A 80 -3.46 3.58 -21.77
C GLY A 80 -2.12 3.54 -21.03
N ASN A 81 -2.21 3.68 -19.71
CA ASN A 81 -1.06 3.61 -18.81
C ASN A 81 -1.20 2.35 -17.95
N PRO A 82 -0.86 1.14 -18.47
CA PRO A 82 -0.95 -0.08 -17.69
C PRO A 82 -0.06 0.02 -16.45
N ALA A 83 -0.63 -0.24 -15.27
CA ALA A 83 0.05 0.01 -14.00
C ALA A 83 1.27 -0.91 -13.78
N SER A 84 1.11 -2.22 -13.95
CA SER A 84 2.20 -3.19 -13.82
C SER A 84 1.84 -4.53 -14.47
N GLY A 85 2.84 -5.35 -14.75
CA GLY A 85 2.68 -6.74 -15.17
C GLY A 85 3.91 -7.55 -14.81
N SER A 86 3.73 -8.86 -14.61
CA SER A 86 4.78 -9.79 -14.16
C SER A 86 5.04 -10.88 -15.21
N ARG A 87 5.09 -10.49 -16.49
CA ARG A 87 5.24 -11.43 -17.62
C ARG A 87 6.56 -12.22 -17.59
N LEU A 88 7.56 -11.71 -16.87
CA LEU A 88 8.90 -12.28 -16.76
C LEU A 88 9.18 -12.89 -15.38
N SER A 89 8.14 -13.15 -14.57
CA SER A 89 8.34 -13.82 -13.29
C SER A 89 8.83 -15.25 -13.50
N THR A 90 9.85 -15.61 -12.73
CA THR A 90 10.38 -16.97 -12.67
C THR A 90 9.39 -17.92 -12.03
N ILE A 91 9.56 -19.22 -12.26
CA ILE A 91 8.75 -20.27 -11.61
C ILE A 91 8.83 -20.17 -10.09
N ALA A 92 10.01 -19.88 -9.54
CA ALA A 92 10.17 -19.67 -8.10
C ALA A 92 9.26 -18.55 -7.57
N GLU A 93 9.19 -17.42 -8.27
CA GLU A 93 8.32 -16.30 -7.87
C GLU A 93 6.82 -16.62 -8.04
N LEU A 94 6.45 -17.32 -9.13
CA LEU A 94 5.07 -17.73 -9.37
C LEU A 94 4.58 -18.72 -8.30
N GLU A 95 5.43 -19.66 -7.89
CA GLU A 95 5.13 -20.61 -6.82
C GLU A 95 5.04 -19.91 -5.46
N PHE A 96 5.90 -18.93 -5.18
CA PHE A 96 5.76 -18.09 -3.99
C PHE A 96 4.42 -17.33 -3.96
N TYR A 97 3.98 -16.79 -5.11
CA TYR A 97 2.67 -16.14 -5.18
C TYR A 97 1.53 -17.14 -4.93
N ARG A 98 1.61 -18.33 -5.52
CA ARG A 98 0.61 -19.41 -5.40
C ARG A 98 0.48 -19.93 -3.97
N ASP A 99 1.62 -20.17 -3.32
CA ASP A 99 1.68 -20.98 -2.09
C ASP A 99 1.70 -20.13 -0.82
N TRP A 100 2.22 -18.89 -0.91
CA TRP A 100 2.39 -18.02 0.25
C TRP A 100 1.53 -16.75 0.14
N GLN A 101 1.80 -15.93 -0.88
CA GLN A 101 1.33 -14.55 -0.87
C GLN A 101 -0.17 -14.43 -1.15
N HIS A 102 -0.67 -15.09 -2.20
CA HIS A 102 -2.09 -15.03 -2.55
C HIS A 102 -2.99 -15.68 -1.50
N PRO A 103 -2.75 -16.92 -1.01
CA PRO A 103 -3.61 -17.51 0.01
C PRO A 103 -3.68 -16.64 1.28
N THR A 104 -2.53 -16.15 1.77
CA THR A 104 -2.47 -15.26 2.94
C THR A 104 -3.30 -13.99 2.73
N ARG A 105 -3.13 -13.32 1.58
CA ARG A 105 -3.85 -12.08 1.29
C ARG A 105 -5.36 -12.32 1.12
N GLN A 106 -5.76 -13.42 0.50
CA GLN A 106 -7.16 -13.76 0.33
C GLN A 106 -7.84 -14.02 1.67
N LEU A 107 -7.17 -14.71 2.59
CA LEU A 107 -7.68 -14.93 3.96
C LEU A 107 -7.93 -13.61 4.68
N ILE A 108 -6.91 -12.74 4.75
CA ILE A 108 -7.01 -11.44 5.45
C ILE A 108 -8.06 -10.54 4.80
N ARG A 109 -8.11 -10.47 3.46
CA ARG A 109 -9.09 -9.65 2.73
C ARG A 109 -10.50 -10.16 2.87
N SER A 110 -10.72 -11.48 2.90
CA SER A 110 -12.04 -12.07 3.13
C SER A 110 -12.58 -11.66 4.49
N GLU A 111 -11.74 -11.71 5.53
CA GLU A 111 -12.14 -11.27 6.87
C GLU A 111 -12.41 -9.76 6.92
N LEU A 112 -11.53 -8.94 6.35
CA LEU A 112 -11.73 -7.50 6.28
C LEU A 112 -13.05 -7.16 5.58
N ARG A 113 -13.33 -7.81 4.45
CA ARG A 113 -14.57 -7.65 3.70
C ARG A 113 -15.79 -7.96 4.57
N GLY A 114 -15.76 -9.06 5.31
CA GLY A 114 -16.83 -9.42 6.26
C GLY A 114 -17.03 -8.38 7.36
N ARG A 115 -15.94 -7.90 7.97
CA ARG A 115 -15.99 -6.83 8.99
C ARG A 115 -16.56 -5.52 8.45
N LEU A 116 -16.18 -5.14 7.23
CA LEU A 116 -16.72 -3.94 6.56
C LEU A 116 -18.20 -4.09 6.23
N TYR A 117 -18.65 -5.23 5.75
CA TYR A 117 -20.08 -5.50 5.54
C TYR A 117 -20.88 -5.40 6.84
N ALA A 118 -20.38 -6.02 7.91
CA ALA A 118 -21.01 -5.93 9.22
C ALA A 118 -21.09 -4.48 9.71
N TYR A 119 -20.02 -3.69 9.55
CA TYR A 119 -20.01 -2.26 9.88
C TYR A 119 -21.02 -1.45 9.06
N SER A 120 -21.05 -1.67 7.74
CA SER A 120 -21.98 -1.01 6.84
C SER A 120 -23.44 -1.32 7.16
N ALA A 121 -23.74 -2.53 7.64
CA ALA A 121 -25.10 -2.93 7.99
C ALA A 121 -25.67 -2.23 9.25
N LEU A 122 -24.82 -1.56 10.04
CA LEU A 122 -25.25 -0.87 11.26
C LEU A 122 -26.03 0.43 10.98
N SER A 123 -25.73 1.12 9.88
CA SER A 123 -26.42 2.36 9.48
C SER A 123 -26.08 2.79 8.05
N GLU A 124 -26.93 3.60 7.43
CA GLU A 124 -26.64 4.22 6.12
C GLU A 124 -25.36 5.07 6.15
N GLU A 125 -25.09 5.74 7.26
CA GLU A 125 -23.89 6.56 7.42
C GLU A 125 -22.62 5.68 7.50
N ASN A 126 -22.65 4.56 8.22
CA ASN A 126 -21.52 3.62 8.23
C ASN A 126 -21.30 2.99 6.87
N HIS A 127 -22.37 2.68 6.14
CA HIS A 127 -22.28 2.24 4.75
C HIS A 127 -21.59 3.29 3.87
N ARG A 128 -21.99 4.57 3.96
CA ARG A 128 -21.37 5.68 3.23
C ARG A 128 -19.87 5.80 3.53
N GLN A 129 -19.49 5.69 4.80
CA GLN A 129 -18.09 5.76 5.24
C GLN A 129 -17.25 4.60 4.67
N ALA A 130 -17.79 3.38 4.71
CA ALA A 130 -17.07 2.18 4.30
C ALA A 130 -17.03 1.95 2.78
N ALA A 131 -17.92 2.57 2.01
CA ALA A 131 -18.16 2.24 0.60
C ALA A 131 -16.88 2.23 -0.27
N GLU A 132 -16.03 3.25 -0.17
CA GLU A 132 -14.78 3.32 -0.95
C GLU A 132 -13.78 2.24 -0.53
N THR A 133 -13.62 2.03 0.77
CA THR A 133 -12.72 0.99 1.31
C THR A 133 -13.20 -0.39 0.90
N LEU A 134 -14.51 -0.66 1.04
CA LEU A 134 -15.13 -1.93 0.66
C LEU A 134 -14.93 -2.20 -0.84
N TYR A 135 -15.22 -1.22 -1.69
CA TYR A 135 -14.97 -1.33 -3.13
C TYR A 135 -13.50 -1.67 -3.43
N GLY A 136 -12.57 -0.97 -2.79
CA GLY A 136 -11.13 -1.22 -2.92
C GLY A 136 -10.76 -2.65 -2.51
N VAL A 137 -11.28 -3.14 -1.38
CA VAL A 137 -11.05 -4.50 -0.88
C VAL A 137 -11.64 -5.55 -1.80
N GLU A 138 -12.85 -5.35 -2.31
CA GLU A 138 -13.54 -6.30 -3.20
C GLU A 138 -12.87 -6.41 -4.57
N ASN A 139 -12.48 -5.29 -5.17
CA ASN A 139 -11.74 -5.29 -6.43
C ASN A 139 -10.42 -6.07 -6.29
N ASN A 140 -9.72 -5.81 -5.19
CA ASN A 140 -8.48 -6.48 -4.84
C ASN A 140 -8.68 -7.99 -4.56
N TYR A 141 -9.73 -8.35 -3.83
CA TYR A 141 -10.09 -9.74 -3.53
C TYR A 141 -10.40 -10.50 -4.82
N LYS A 142 -11.21 -9.92 -5.71
CA LYS A 142 -11.56 -10.50 -7.02
C LYS A 142 -10.33 -10.69 -7.90
N SER A 143 -9.50 -9.65 -8.03
CA SER A 143 -8.30 -9.69 -8.88
C SER A 143 -7.30 -10.74 -8.39
N THR A 144 -6.99 -10.75 -7.09
CA THR A 144 -6.08 -11.74 -6.50
C THR A 144 -6.66 -13.15 -6.52
N GLN A 145 -7.98 -13.33 -6.39
CA GLN A 145 -8.61 -14.65 -6.58
C GLN A 145 -8.38 -15.18 -7.99
N GLY A 146 -8.60 -14.36 -9.02
CA GLY A 146 -8.38 -14.76 -10.41
C GLY A 146 -6.92 -15.12 -10.70
N GLN A 147 -5.99 -14.32 -10.19
CA GLN A 147 -4.54 -14.62 -10.26
C GLN A 147 -4.22 -15.95 -9.59
N TRP A 148 -4.74 -16.17 -8.39
CA TRP A 148 -4.47 -17.39 -7.64
C TRP A 148 -5.04 -18.64 -8.33
N LEU A 149 -6.26 -18.56 -8.86
CA LEU A 149 -6.86 -19.66 -9.63
C LEU A 149 -6.04 -19.99 -10.89
N ALA A 150 -5.51 -18.99 -11.59
CA ALA A 150 -4.62 -19.22 -12.72
C ALA A 150 -3.32 -19.92 -12.31
N LEU A 151 -2.74 -19.57 -11.15
CA LEU A 151 -1.54 -20.24 -10.65
C LEU A 151 -1.81 -21.64 -10.09
N LEU A 152 -3.04 -21.94 -9.68
CA LEU A 152 -3.47 -23.28 -9.28
C LEU A 152 -3.77 -24.19 -10.49
N ASP A 153 -4.00 -23.62 -11.67
CA ASP A 153 -4.20 -24.39 -12.90
C ASP A 153 -2.89 -25.09 -13.31
N PRO A 154 -2.85 -26.44 -13.31
CA PRO A 154 -1.64 -27.18 -13.67
C PRO A 154 -1.24 -26.98 -15.14
N ILE A 155 -2.18 -26.71 -16.05
CA ILE A 155 -1.89 -26.48 -17.46
C ILE A 155 -1.15 -25.15 -17.61
N PHE A 156 -1.67 -24.09 -17.02
CA PHE A 156 -1.04 -22.77 -17.02
C PHE A 156 0.38 -22.82 -16.42
N MET A 157 0.55 -23.48 -15.27
CA MET A 157 1.87 -23.61 -14.65
C MET A 157 2.82 -24.49 -15.47
N ALA A 158 2.33 -25.52 -16.18
CA ALA A 158 3.16 -26.32 -17.07
C ALA A 158 3.66 -25.49 -18.28
N GLU A 159 2.81 -24.65 -18.86
CA GLU A 159 3.21 -23.72 -19.93
C GLU A 159 4.29 -22.76 -19.47
N LYS A 160 4.14 -22.17 -18.27
CA LYS A 160 5.17 -21.29 -17.69
C LYS A 160 6.50 -22.01 -17.46
N ARG A 161 6.46 -23.26 -16.98
CA ARG A 161 7.68 -24.06 -16.77
C ARG A 161 8.37 -24.37 -18.10
N LYS A 162 7.57 -24.67 -19.14
CA LYS A 162 8.08 -24.89 -20.49
C LYS A 162 8.76 -23.63 -21.04
N GLU A 163 8.10 -22.47 -20.97
CA GLU A 163 8.66 -21.18 -21.41
C GLU A 163 10.00 -20.89 -20.71
N GLU A 164 10.07 -21.07 -19.39
CA GLU A 164 11.31 -20.86 -18.64
C GLU A 164 12.41 -21.85 -19.04
N SER A 165 12.07 -23.14 -19.19
CA SER A 165 13.02 -24.17 -19.60
C SER A 165 13.57 -23.94 -21.01
N GLU A 166 12.72 -23.50 -21.94
CA GLU A 166 13.12 -23.17 -23.31
C GLU A 166 14.07 -21.96 -23.33
N LEU A 167 13.79 -20.93 -22.52
CA LEU A 167 14.67 -19.77 -22.38
C LEU A 167 16.03 -20.15 -21.77
N ARG A 168 16.04 -20.97 -20.71
CA ARG A 168 17.26 -21.52 -20.11
C ARG A 168 18.10 -22.30 -21.13
N ALA A 169 17.45 -23.17 -21.91
CA ALA A 169 18.13 -23.95 -22.94
C ALA A 169 18.69 -23.08 -24.07
N ALA A 170 17.93 -22.06 -24.52
CA ALA A 170 18.39 -21.10 -25.52
C ALA A 170 19.64 -20.34 -25.07
N ILE A 171 19.71 -19.93 -23.80
CA ILE A 171 20.88 -19.29 -23.22
C ILE A 171 22.05 -20.27 -23.10
N ALA A 172 21.82 -21.49 -22.62
CA ALA A 172 22.86 -22.51 -22.48
C ALA A 172 23.51 -22.90 -23.82
N ASN A 173 22.73 -22.88 -24.92
CA ASN A 173 23.22 -23.14 -26.27
C ASN A 173 24.08 -22.00 -26.85
N ASN A 174 24.20 -20.86 -26.16
CA ASN A 174 25.07 -19.75 -26.52
C ASN A 174 26.11 -19.52 -25.41
N ALA A 175 27.32 -20.06 -25.59
CA ALA A 175 28.37 -20.02 -24.57
C ALA A 175 28.78 -18.59 -24.15
N ALA A 176 28.74 -17.63 -25.07
CA ALA A 176 29.04 -16.23 -24.74
C ALA A 176 27.96 -15.65 -23.81
N LEU A 177 26.68 -15.87 -24.17
CA LEU A 177 25.54 -15.40 -23.40
C LEU A 177 25.43 -16.12 -22.05
N ALA A 178 25.64 -17.43 -22.01
CA ALA A 178 25.67 -18.21 -20.78
C ALA A 178 26.74 -17.71 -19.80
N LYS A 179 27.93 -17.33 -20.31
CA LYS A 179 29.00 -16.75 -19.50
C LYS A 179 28.64 -15.35 -18.99
N GLU A 180 27.99 -14.54 -19.81
CA GLU A 180 27.59 -13.17 -19.45
C GLU A 180 26.46 -13.15 -18.40
N ILE A 181 25.44 -13.96 -18.60
CA ILE A 181 24.22 -13.97 -17.78
C ILE A 181 24.39 -14.78 -16.48
N GLY A 182 25.16 -15.87 -16.51
CA GLY A 182 25.23 -16.82 -15.40
C GLY A 182 23.91 -17.57 -15.21
N ASP A 183 23.46 -17.69 -13.95
CA ASP A 183 22.22 -18.39 -13.59
C ASP A 183 21.27 -17.49 -12.77
N PRO A 184 20.59 -16.53 -13.43
CA PRO A 184 19.66 -15.62 -12.75
C PRO A 184 18.46 -16.33 -12.13
N TRP A 185 18.16 -17.56 -12.54
CA TRP A 185 17.08 -18.33 -11.94
C TRP A 185 17.47 -18.95 -10.60
N ALA A 186 18.71 -19.43 -10.47
CA ALA A 186 19.24 -19.83 -9.17
C ALA A 186 19.30 -18.64 -8.20
N ASP A 187 19.70 -17.47 -8.69
CA ASP A 187 19.69 -16.23 -7.89
C ASP A 187 18.27 -15.82 -7.47
N ALA A 188 17.30 -15.88 -8.39
CA ALA A 188 15.89 -15.61 -8.10
C ALA A 188 15.33 -16.60 -7.07
N MET A 189 15.57 -17.91 -7.24
CA MET A 189 15.16 -18.94 -6.28
C MET A 189 15.76 -18.69 -4.90
N LYS A 190 17.06 -18.38 -4.83
CA LYS A 190 17.73 -18.04 -3.58
C LYS A 190 17.10 -16.83 -2.90
N ALA A 191 16.75 -15.79 -3.66
CA ALA A 191 16.08 -14.60 -3.15
C ALA A 191 14.66 -14.92 -2.65
N VAL A 192 13.90 -15.74 -3.37
CA VAL A 192 12.56 -16.20 -2.96
C VAL A 192 12.62 -16.97 -1.65
N LEU A 193 13.52 -17.96 -1.53
CA LEU A 193 13.68 -18.75 -0.30
C LEU A 193 14.09 -17.86 0.89
N ALA A 194 14.96 -16.88 0.68
CA ALA A 194 15.31 -15.91 1.71
C ALA A 194 14.10 -15.04 2.11
N TYR A 195 13.27 -14.66 1.14
CA TYR A 195 12.06 -13.87 1.38
C TYR A 195 10.97 -14.66 2.11
N GLU A 196 10.76 -15.94 1.77
CA GLU A 196 9.86 -16.85 2.47
C GLU A 196 10.15 -16.88 3.98
N GLY A 197 11.44 -17.01 4.34
CA GLY A 197 11.88 -17.04 5.74
C GLY A 197 11.55 -15.77 6.55
N ILE A 198 11.29 -14.64 5.89
CA ILE A 198 10.91 -13.38 6.54
C ILE A 198 9.50 -12.91 6.18
N TYR A 199 8.76 -13.66 5.35
CA TYR A 199 7.59 -13.16 4.63
C TYR A 199 6.54 -12.57 5.58
N TYR A 200 6.06 -13.35 6.56
CA TYR A 200 5.02 -12.87 7.47
C TYR A 200 5.48 -11.70 8.33
N ARG A 201 6.75 -11.71 8.77
CA ARG A 201 7.29 -10.61 9.57
C ARG A 201 7.33 -9.33 8.75
N TYR A 202 7.83 -9.41 7.53
CA TYR A 202 7.90 -8.28 6.62
C TYR A 202 6.50 -7.80 6.20
N ASP A 203 5.59 -8.70 5.85
CA ASP A 203 4.23 -8.34 5.43
C ASP A 203 3.47 -7.67 6.59
N MET A 204 3.49 -8.26 7.79
CA MET A 204 2.72 -7.76 8.95
C MET A 204 3.33 -6.54 9.63
N LEU A 205 4.66 -6.41 9.70
CA LEU A 205 5.29 -5.33 10.46
C LEU A 205 5.78 -4.17 9.57
N GLU A 206 6.01 -4.43 8.28
CA GLU A 206 6.52 -3.42 7.35
C GLU A 206 5.52 -3.14 6.22
N SER A 207 5.39 -4.06 5.25
CA SER A 207 4.71 -3.79 3.98
C SER A 207 3.21 -3.52 4.10
N ARG A 208 2.52 -4.10 5.08
CA ARG A 208 1.06 -3.97 5.27
C ARG A 208 0.66 -3.63 6.70
N ALA A 209 1.60 -3.12 7.49
CA ALA A 209 1.29 -2.80 8.87
C ALA A 209 0.23 -1.69 8.97
N GLY A 210 -0.67 -1.81 9.94
CA GLY A 210 -1.81 -0.93 10.14
C GLY A 210 -3.03 -1.26 9.30
N SER A 211 -2.94 -2.21 8.36
CA SER A 211 -4.03 -2.55 7.43
C SER A 211 -4.57 -1.29 6.73
N ILE A 212 -5.87 -1.00 6.87
CA ILE A 212 -6.55 0.16 6.27
C ILE A 212 -6.54 1.42 7.16
N SER A 213 -5.88 1.41 8.32
CA SER A 213 -5.88 2.56 9.23
C SER A 213 -5.07 3.73 8.68
N GLU A 214 -5.74 4.85 8.45
CA GLU A 214 -5.08 6.10 8.07
C GLU A 214 -4.28 6.68 9.23
N LEU A 215 -4.77 6.56 10.46
CA LEU A 215 -4.08 7.07 11.64
C LEU A 215 -2.73 6.36 11.85
N PHE A 216 -2.67 5.05 11.59
CA PHE A 216 -1.41 4.33 11.60
C PHE A 216 -0.46 4.81 10.50
N ALA A 217 -0.97 5.00 9.28
CA ALA A 217 -0.17 5.49 8.16
C ALA A 217 0.41 6.89 8.44
N TYR A 218 -0.38 7.78 9.05
CA TYR A 218 0.07 9.10 9.51
C TYR A 218 1.12 8.99 10.61
N ALA A 219 0.87 8.19 11.65
CA ALA A 219 1.82 7.99 12.75
C ALA A 219 3.17 7.48 12.23
N ARG A 220 3.16 6.49 11.33
CA ARG A 220 4.37 5.95 10.69
C ARG A 220 5.10 7.04 9.90
N THR A 221 4.37 7.79 9.07
CA THR A 221 4.96 8.85 8.25
C THR A 221 5.61 9.93 9.12
N ILE A 222 4.95 10.35 10.20
CA ILE A 222 5.46 11.36 11.14
C ILE A 222 6.73 10.84 11.84
N VAL A 223 6.70 9.61 12.37
CA VAL A 223 7.85 9.04 13.08
C VAL A 223 9.05 8.87 12.13
N ARG A 224 8.83 8.33 10.92
CA ARG A 224 9.89 8.22 9.91
C ARG A 224 10.39 9.58 9.48
N GLY A 225 9.52 10.55 9.20
CA GLY A 225 9.93 11.90 8.82
C GLY A 225 10.85 12.54 9.86
N ALA A 226 10.51 12.38 11.15
CA ALA A 226 11.34 12.89 12.24
C ALA A 226 12.73 12.25 12.27
N GLU A 227 12.85 10.94 12.00
CA GLU A 227 14.15 10.26 11.89
C GLU A 227 14.92 10.71 10.63
N GLU A 228 14.26 10.74 9.48
CA GLU A 228 14.85 11.07 8.19
C GLU A 228 15.32 12.54 8.14
N SER A 229 14.67 13.45 8.86
CA SER A 229 15.06 14.86 8.93
C SER A 229 16.45 15.08 9.55
N THR A 230 16.94 14.11 10.33
CA THR A 230 18.29 14.12 10.92
C THR A 230 19.38 13.66 9.94
N LYS A 231 19.00 13.05 8.82
CA LYS A 231 19.91 12.48 7.82
C LYS A 231 20.20 13.49 6.70
N PRO A 232 21.40 13.45 6.09
CA PRO A 232 21.66 14.15 4.83
C PRO A 232 20.67 13.73 3.75
N ASN A 233 20.28 14.65 2.86
CA ASN A 233 19.22 14.41 1.87
C ASN A 233 19.45 13.15 1.00
N GLY A 234 20.72 12.83 0.67
CA GLY A 234 21.07 11.65 -0.13
C GLY A 234 20.90 10.31 0.60
N ASP A 235 20.91 10.32 1.93
CA ASP A 235 20.74 9.14 2.78
C ASP A 235 19.30 8.95 3.24
N ARG A 236 18.40 9.87 2.85
CA ARG A 236 16.98 9.81 3.23
C ARG A 236 16.23 8.76 2.43
N LEU A 237 15.20 8.21 3.04
CA LEU A 237 14.17 7.44 2.36
C LEU A 237 13.57 8.28 1.20
N PRO A 238 13.23 7.66 0.05
CA PRO A 238 12.83 8.37 -1.17
C PRO A 238 11.66 9.35 -1.00
N GLU A 239 10.73 9.07 -0.09
CA GLU A 239 9.58 9.90 0.22
C GLU A 239 9.88 11.10 1.14
N PHE A 240 11.06 11.14 1.77
CA PHE A 240 11.52 12.21 2.68
C PHE A 240 12.70 13.02 2.11
N THR A 241 13.08 12.78 0.85
CA THR A 241 14.01 13.67 0.15
C THR A 241 13.40 15.06 0.01
N GLU A 242 14.24 16.10 -0.06
CA GLU A 242 13.80 17.50 -0.20
C GLU A 242 12.82 17.71 -1.38
N SER A 243 13.01 16.97 -2.47
CA SER A 243 12.14 17.03 -3.65
C SER A 243 10.79 16.33 -3.48
N ALA A 244 10.73 15.27 -2.66
CA ALA A 244 9.51 14.50 -2.41
C ALA A 244 8.71 15.02 -1.21
N LEU A 245 9.39 15.66 -0.25
CA LEU A 245 8.83 16.13 1.01
C LEU A 245 7.56 16.99 0.86
N PRO A 246 7.44 17.92 -0.11
CA PRO A 246 6.20 18.69 -0.28
C PRO A 246 4.98 17.82 -0.59
N LEU A 247 5.16 16.71 -1.31
CA LEU A 247 4.07 15.78 -1.61
C LEU A 247 3.70 14.97 -0.36
N THR A 248 4.69 14.50 0.39
CA THR A 248 4.49 13.77 1.65
C THR A 248 3.78 14.64 2.69
N GLU A 249 4.21 15.89 2.86
CA GLU A 249 3.52 16.87 3.70
C GLU A 249 2.10 17.09 3.20
N LYS A 250 1.90 17.37 1.91
CA LYS A 250 0.55 17.56 1.38
C LYS A 250 -0.37 16.38 1.69
N ALA A 251 0.11 15.15 1.51
CA ALA A 251 -0.69 13.95 1.78
C ALA A 251 -1.09 13.82 3.26
N LEU A 252 -0.23 14.26 4.19
CA LEU A 252 -0.47 14.24 5.62
C LEU A 252 -1.36 15.41 6.11
N LEU A 253 -1.25 16.58 5.47
CA LEU A 253 -1.92 17.82 5.89
C LEU A 253 -3.29 18.02 5.19
N GLU A 254 -3.57 17.26 4.14
CA GLU A 254 -4.82 17.32 3.38
C GLU A 254 -6.01 16.96 4.29
N PRO A 255 -6.99 17.87 4.49
CA PRO A 255 -8.15 17.57 5.33
C PRO A 255 -8.95 16.42 4.74
N LYS A 256 -8.96 15.29 5.44
CA LYS A 256 -9.77 14.11 5.12
C LYS A 256 -10.55 13.68 6.36
N PRO A 257 -11.82 13.26 6.19
CA PRO A 257 -12.58 12.75 7.30
C PRO A 257 -11.98 11.43 7.79
N ILE A 258 -11.62 11.36 9.07
CA ILE A 258 -11.19 10.13 9.73
C ILE A 258 -12.40 9.52 10.42
N TYR A 259 -12.70 8.26 10.10
CA TYR A 259 -13.83 7.53 10.66
C TYR A 259 -13.36 6.55 11.73
N PRO A 260 -13.58 6.82 13.03
CA PRO A 260 -13.05 5.99 14.12
C PRO A 260 -13.44 4.51 14.03
N GLY A 261 -14.62 4.20 13.49
CA GLY A 261 -15.06 2.81 13.28
C GLY A 261 -14.19 2.06 12.27
N LEU A 262 -13.82 2.69 11.16
CA LEU A 262 -12.94 2.08 10.14
C LEU A 262 -11.49 1.95 10.66
N GLU A 263 -11.00 2.96 11.37
CA GLU A 263 -9.68 2.94 11.99
C GLU A 263 -9.55 1.75 12.96
N ARG A 264 -10.59 1.55 13.78
CA ARG A 264 -10.67 0.43 14.71
C ARG A 264 -10.67 -0.91 13.98
N ILE A 265 -11.55 -1.09 12.98
CA ILE A 265 -11.60 -2.32 12.17
C ILE A 265 -10.24 -2.65 11.56
N GLY A 266 -9.56 -1.65 10.99
CA GLY A 266 -8.24 -1.80 10.39
C GLY A 266 -7.19 -2.24 11.40
N LEU A 267 -7.07 -1.52 12.52
CA LEU A 267 -6.09 -1.82 13.57
C LEU A 267 -6.36 -3.16 14.24
N GLU A 268 -7.60 -3.48 14.59
CA GLU A 268 -7.97 -4.76 15.20
C GLU A 268 -7.59 -5.93 14.29
N LEU A 269 -7.95 -5.87 13.01
CA LEU A 269 -7.62 -6.92 12.06
C LEU A 269 -6.11 -7.06 11.92
N TRP A 270 -5.38 -5.95 11.77
CA TRP A 270 -3.92 -5.97 11.65
C TRP A 270 -3.26 -6.59 12.89
N LEU A 271 -3.60 -6.11 14.08
CA LEU A 271 -3.04 -6.59 15.35
C LEU A 271 -3.36 -8.07 15.57
N SER A 272 -4.59 -8.49 15.28
CA SER A 272 -5.01 -9.88 15.40
C SER A 272 -4.26 -10.80 14.42
N LYS A 273 -4.19 -10.42 13.14
CA LYS A 273 -3.47 -11.20 12.12
C LYS A 273 -1.96 -11.21 12.31
N THR A 274 -1.39 -10.13 12.84
CA THR A 274 0.02 -10.10 13.22
C THR A 274 0.32 -11.12 14.33
N ARG A 275 -0.54 -11.20 15.36
CA ARG A 275 -0.42 -12.21 16.42
C ARG A 275 -0.64 -13.63 15.90
N GLU A 276 -1.61 -13.83 15.01
CA GLU A 276 -1.92 -15.13 14.41
C GLU A 276 -0.75 -15.66 13.57
N LEU A 277 -0.22 -14.84 12.66
CA LEU A 277 0.80 -15.25 11.70
C LEU A 277 2.22 -15.31 12.30
N LEU A 278 2.52 -14.49 13.30
CA LEU A 278 3.83 -14.49 13.97
C LEU A 278 3.86 -15.32 15.26
N ALA A 279 2.71 -15.79 15.73
CA ALA A 279 2.49 -16.39 17.04
C ALA A 279 2.67 -15.42 18.23
N VAL A 280 2.02 -15.77 19.35
CA VAL A 280 1.95 -14.95 20.58
C VAL A 280 3.32 -14.69 21.21
N ASP A 281 4.25 -15.66 21.07
CA ASP A 281 5.54 -15.60 21.72
C ASP A 281 6.59 -14.75 21.00
N HIS A 282 6.32 -14.35 19.76
CA HIS A 282 7.27 -13.60 18.95
C HIS A 282 7.61 -12.24 19.60
N PRO A 283 8.90 -11.86 19.69
CA PRO A 283 9.31 -10.62 20.37
C PRO A 283 8.57 -9.38 19.88
N SER A 284 8.40 -9.23 18.56
CA SER A 284 7.65 -8.10 17.99
C SER A 284 6.18 -8.10 18.38
N VAL A 285 5.54 -9.26 18.56
CA VAL A 285 4.13 -9.33 19.00
C VAL A 285 4.02 -8.93 20.47
N LYS A 286 4.95 -9.38 21.32
CA LYS A 286 5.04 -8.95 22.73
C LYS A 286 5.27 -7.45 22.85
N THR A 287 6.13 -6.87 22.01
CA THR A 287 6.36 -5.42 21.98
C THR A 287 5.13 -4.65 21.48
N LEU A 288 4.47 -5.15 20.43
CA LEU A 288 3.32 -4.51 19.80
C LEU A 288 2.07 -4.51 20.70
N LEU A 289 1.70 -5.67 21.24
CA LEU A 289 0.48 -5.84 22.03
C LEU A 289 0.67 -5.58 23.53
N GLY A 290 1.87 -5.84 24.04
CA GLY A 290 2.13 -5.84 25.48
C GLY A 290 1.23 -6.85 26.19
N LYS A 291 0.31 -6.34 27.03
CA LYS A 291 -0.66 -7.14 27.79
C LYS A 291 -2.08 -7.04 27.26
N ASN A 292 -2.31 -6.22 26.23
CA ASN A 292 -3.63 -5.92 25.72
C ASN A 292 -4.04 -6.94 24.66
N SER A 293 -5.34 -7.21 24.55
CA SER A 293 -5.88 -7.83 23.34
C SER A 293 -5.76 -6.88 22.13
N PRO A 294 -5.74 -7.40 20.89
CA PRO A 294 -5.85 -6.59 19.68
C PRO A 294 -7.00 -5.58 19.72
N GLU A 295 -8.17 -6.00 20.23
CA GLU A 295 -9.40 -5.21 20.33
C GLU A 295 -9.25 -4.05 21.32
N GLU A 296 -8.81 -4.33 22.55
CA GLU A 296 -8.57 -3.30 23.56
C GLU A 296 -7.49 -2.30 23.11
N LEU A 297 -6.43 -2.79 22.47
CA LEU A 297 -5.36 -1.92 22.00
C LEU A 297 -5.85 -1.00 20.88
N ALA A 298 -6.54 -1.54 19.87
CA ALA A 298 -7.11 -0.74 18.79
C ALA A 298 -8.07 0.34 19.32
N GLU A 299 -8.98 -0.02 20.24
CA GLU A 299 -9.88 0.92 20.89
C GLU A 299 -9.12 2.07 21.55
N SER A 300 -8.15 1.71 22.40
CA SER A 300 -7.39 2.68 23.19
C SER A 300 -6.56 3.62 22.30
N LEU A 301 -6.01 3.11 21.19
CA LEU A 301 -5.22 3.89 20.24
C LEU A 301 -6.09 4.89 19.48
N VAL A 302 -7.24 4.45 18.97
CA VAL A 302 -8.16 5.31 18.22
C VAL A 302 -8.80 6.36 19.12
N ALA A 303 -9.25 5.98 20.32
CA ALA A 303 -9.88 6.91 21.25
C ALA A 303 -8.88 7.89 21.88
N GLY A 304 -7.64 7.45 22.13
CA GLY A 304 -6.61 8.23 22.82
C GLY A 304 -5.78 9.14 21.92
N THR A 305 -5.78 8.90 20.60
CA THR A 305 -4.95 9.67 19.68
C THR A 305 -5.50 11.08 19.43
N LYS A 306 -4.58 11.98 19.10
CA LYS A 306 -4.90 13.32 18.62
C LYS A 306 -4.55 13.52 17.14
N LEU A 307 -4.13 12.45 16.46
CA LEU A 307 -3.83 12.48 15.03
C LEU A 307 -5.08 12.65 14.16
N ALA A 308 -6.28 12.40 14.71
CA ALA A 308 -7.55 12.67 14.04
C ALA A 308 -7.92 14.16 14.04
N ASP A 309 -7.30 14.98 14.91
CA ASP A 309 -7.44 16.44 14.87
C ASP A 309 -6.58 16.99 13.73
N PRO A 310 -7.17 17.57 12.67
CA PRO A 310 -6.42 18.06 11.53
C PRO A 310 -5.38 19.11 11.90
N GLU A 311 -5.64 19.98 12.89
CA GLU A 311 -4.68 21.01 13.29
C GLU A 311 -3.48 20.42 14.02
N LEU A 312 -3.72 19.47 14.92
CA LEU A 312 -2.63 18.83 15.67
C LEU A 312 -1.84 17.85 14.79
N GLY A 313 -2.51 17.11 13.90
CA GLY A 313 -1.86 16.32 12.86
C GLY A 313 -0.98 17.21 11.97
N ARG A 314 -1.47 18.41 11.62
CA ARG A 314 -0.70 19.38 10.84
C ARG A 314 0.58 19.84 11.54
N LEU A 315 0.49 20.17 12.83
CA LEU A 315 1.63 20.62 13.63
C LEU A 315 2.69 19.52 13.75
N LEU A 316 2.28 18.28 14.02
CA LEU A 316 3.18 17.15 14.14
C LEU A 316 3.87 16.81 12.81
N GLY A 317 3.13 16.87 11.70
CA GLY A 317 3.69 16.66 10.36
C GLY A 317 4.79 17.65 10.01
N ARG A 318 4.58 18.95 10.26
CA ARG A 318 5.58 20.00 10.02
C ARG A 318 6.79 19.90 10.96
N ALA A 319 6.58 19.44 12.18
CA ALA A 319 7.68 19.23 13.13
C ALA A 319 8.57 18.06 12.70
N ALA A 320 7.96 16.99 12.18
CA ALA A 320 8.70 15.84 11.67
C ALA A 320 9.49 16.14 10.39
N SER A 321 8.99 17.03 9.52
CA SER A 321 9.66 17.36 8.26
C SER A 321 10.80 18.37 8.37
N ARG A 322 10.98 18.99 9.54
CA ARG A 322 12.08 19.92 9.80
C ARG A 322 13.18 19.24 10.63
N PRO A 323 14.46 19.46 10.33
CA PRO A 323 15.52 19.13 11.27
C PRO A 323 15.21 19.85 12.58
N LEU A 324 15.24 19.14 13.71
CA LEU A 324 15.25 19.76 15.03
C LEU A 324 16.53 20.59 15.12
N THR A 325 16.49 21.85 14.70
CA THR A 325 17.58 22.79 14.93
C THR A 325 17.64 23.04 16.42
N HIS A 326 18.68 22.53 17.07
CA HIS A 326 19.06 22.99 18.40
C HIS A 326 19.38 24.49 18.33
N SER A 327 18.40 25.36 18.53
CA SER A 327 18.60 26.67 19.16
C SER A 327 17.30 27.43 19.45
N ARG A 328 17.12 27.69 20.75
CA ARG A 328 16.45 28.85 21.38
C ARG A 328 14.93 28.92 21.32
N ILE A 329 14.28 28.15 22.20
CA ILE A 329 13.27 28.76 23.07
C ILE A 329 14.04 29.48 24.19
N ARG A 330 14.31 30.77 24.02
CA ARG A 330 14.62 31.63 25.17
C ARG A 330 13.31 31.82 25.92
N SER A 331 13.29 31.48 27.20
CA SER A 331 12.22 31.85 28.11
C SER A 331 12.10 33.37 28.14
N SER A 332 11.02 33.91 27.62
CA SER A 332 10.53 35.22 28.04
C SER A 332 9.57 34.99 29.22
N ALA A 333 10.12 35.00 30.42
CA ALA A 333 9.38 35.27 31.64
C ALA A 333 10.21 36.30 32.39
N SER A 334 9.62 37.50 32.52
CA SER A 334 9.99 38.51 33.51
C SER A 334 9.63 38.05 34.92
#